data_AF-A0A7S3HF22-F1
#
_entry.id   AF-A0A7S3HF22-F1
#
_cell.length_a   1.000
_cell.length_b   1.000
_cell.length_c   1.000
_cell.angle_alpha   90.00
_cell.angle_beta   90.00
_cell.angle_gamma   90.00
#
_symmetry.space_group_name_H-M   'P 1'
#
loop_
_entity.id
_entity.type
_entity.pdbx_description
1 polymer ?
#
loop_
_entity_poly.entity_id
_entity_poly.type
_entity_poly.pdbx_seq_one_letter_code
_entity_poly.pdbx_strand_id
1 'polypeptide(L)'
;DRIQKNDYFLNTLSNMTIGEVKGIIAQAEACDTEWRAEKTLDLEPSAFMSCIYRLLQTQLNEGELKGLLKNRSPFVRCAGFIYIRMGMHHERYWELLSDALMDNEEFNPFPSRGSETMSVGQYAEQLLTKDKYVDLPLPRIPVAQRKAINKRMVLYGQFRKRYAANLEVLDRFKETGVKVEICTLD
;
A
#
# COMPACT_ATOMS: atom_id res chain seq x y z
N ASP A 1 -7.12 -20.71 3.69
CA ASP A 1 -8.04 -21.60 4.43
C ASP A 1 -9.08 -20.85 5.26
N ARG A 2 -8.70 -20.04 6.27
CA ARG A 2 -9.69 -19.33 7.11
C ARG A 2 -10.62 -18.40 6.33
N ILE A 3 -10.10 -17.59 5.41
CA ILE A 3 -10.92 -16.73 4.53
C ILE A 3 -11.92 -17.56 3.70
N GLN A 4 -11.51 -18.70 3.17
CA GLN A 4 -12.37 -19.55 2.33
C GLN A 4 -13.50 -20.22 3.11
N LYS A 5 -13.40 -20.31 4.43
CA LYS A 5 -14.42 -20.89 5.31
C LYS A 5 -15.23 -19.82 6.04
N ASN A 6 -14.89 -18.54 5.85
CA ASN A 6 -15.53 -17.44 6.55
C ASN A 6 -16.87 -17.09 5.88
N ASP A 7 -17.94 -17.01 6.68
CA ASP A 7 -19.30 -16.78 6.19
C ASP A 7 -19.45 -15.43 5.46
N TYR A 8 -18.80 -14.38 5.96
CA TYR A 8 -18.83 -13.08 5.30
C TYR A 8 -18.18 -13.16 3.92
N PHE A 9 -17.05 -13.86 3.79
CA PHE A 9 -16.44 -14.05 2.48
C PHE A 9 -17.33 -14.87 1.53
N LEU A 10 -17.81 -16.02 1.98
CA LEU A 10 -18.57 -16.95 1.16
C LEU A 10 -19.90 -16.36 0.70
N ASN A 11 -20.65 -15.73 1.60
CA ASN A 11 -22.02 -15.28 1.31
C ASN A 11 -22.07 -13.86 0.72
N THR A 12 -21.02 -13.04 0.93
CA THR A 12 -21.01 -11.63 0.51
C THR A 12 -19.91 -11.35 -0.51
N LEU A 13 -18.64 -11.48 -0.14
CA LEU A 13 -17.53 -11.02 -0.99
C LEU A 13 -17.30 -11.87 -2.24
N SER A 14 -17.57 -13.17 -2.18
CA SER A 14 -17.26 -14.13 -3.25
C SER A 14 -17.96 -13.84 -4.58
N ASN A 15 -19.07 -13.13 -4.56
CA ASN A 15 -19.87 -12.80 -5.74
C ASN A 15 -19.76 -11.31 -6.15
N MET A 16 -19.04 -10.50 -5.37
CA MET A 16 -18.91 -9.08 -5.65
C MET A 16 -17.98 -8.80 -6.83
N THR A 17 -18.32 -7.72 -7.53
CA THR A 17 -17.51 -7.08 -8.57
C THR A 17 -16.32 -6.34 -7.95
N ILE A 18 -15.30 -6.05 -8.77
CA ILE A 18 -14.12 -5.28 -8.34
C ILE A 18 -14.52 -3.89 -7.83
N GLY A 19 -15.55 -3.27 -8.43
CA GLY A 19 -16.07 -1.97 -8.01
C GLY A 19 -16.65 -2.00 -6.59
N GLU A 20 -17.45 -3.03 -6.28
CA GLU A 20 -18.05 -3.21 -4.94
C GLU A 20 -16.98 -3.53 -3.89
N VAL A 21 -16.04 -4.44 -4.21
CA VAL A 21 -14.91 -4.77 -3.33
C VAL A 21 -14.09 -3.52 -3.02
N LYS A 22 -13.80 -2.69 -4.03
CA LYS A 22 -13.12 -1.41 -3.85
C LYS A 22 -13.92 -0.46 -2.97
N GLY A 23 -15.25 -0.45 -3.08
CA GLY A 23 -16.13 0.33 -2.22
C GLY A 23 -16.03 -0.07 -0.74
N ILE A 24 -15.94 -1.38 -0.46
CA ILE A 24 -15.72 -1.89 0.90
C ILE A 24 -14.35 -1.48 1.43
N ILE A 25 -13.29 -1.66 0.64
CA ILE A 25 -11.93 -1.26 1.03
C ILE A 25 -11.86 0.26 1.32
N ALA A 26 -12.58 1.08 0.55
CA ALA A 26 -12.59 2.52 0.74
C ALA A 26 -13.15 2.96 2.11
N GLN A 27 -13.99 2.11 2.74
CA GLN A 27 -14.54 2.32 4.08
C GLN A 27 -13.73 1.59 5.17
N ALA A 28 -12.59 1.00 4.84
CA ALA A 28 -11.74 0.35 5.83
C ALA A 28 -11.11 1.37 6.78
N GLU A 29 -10.99 0.99 8.04
CA GLU A 29 -10.34 1.79 9.10
C GLU A 29 -8.94 1.25 9.46
N ALA A 30 -8.61 0.04 8.99
CA ALA A 30 -7.35 -0.62 9.25
C ALA A 30 -6.97 -1.55 8.08
N CYS A 31 -5.67 -1.74 7.89
CA CYS A 31 -5.10 -2.68 6.94
C CYS A 31 -4.76 -4.04 7.60
N ASP A 32 -5.32 -4.34 8.77
CA ASP A 32 -5.01 -5.54 9.53
C ASP A 32 -5.26 -6.84 8.75
N THR A 33 -4.49 -7.88 9.07
CA THR A 33 -4.66 -9.22 8.51
C THR A 33 -5.87 -9.95 9.09
N GLU A 34 -6.05 -9.76 10.39
CA GLU A 34 -7.03 -10.43 11.22
C GLU A 34 -7.55 -9.44 12.26
N TRP A 35 -8.75 -9.68 12.76
CA TRP A 35 -9.35 -8.92 13.84
C TRP A 35 -9.81 -9.87 14.96
N ARG A 36 -10.01 -9.30 16.15
CA ARG A 36 -10.47 -10.04 17.34
C ARG A 36 -11.82 -9.49 17.78
N ALA A 37 -12.82 -10.36 17.90
CA ALA A 37 -14.08 -9.97 18.52
C ALA A 37 -13.92 -9.89 20.04
N GLU A 38 -14.57 -8.92 20.69
CA GLU A 38 -14.43 -8.64 22.12
C GLU A 38 -14.70 -9.86 23.02
N LYS A 39 -15.52 -10.81 22.56
CA LYS A 39 -15.98 -11.97 23.33
C LYS A 39 -15.35 -13.29 22.88
N THR A 40 -14.40 -13.28 21.94
CA THR A 40 -13.78 -14.49 21.41
C THR A 40 -12.25 -14.45 21.55
N LEU A 41 -11.67 -15.60 21.90
CA LEU A 41 -10.22 -15.81 21.86
C LEU A 41 -9.72 -16.06 20.43
N ASP A 42 -10.61 -16.48 19.54
CA ASP A 42 -10.28 -16.74 18.15
C ASP A 42 -10.17 -15.44 17.37
N LEU A 43 -9.13 -15.38 16.52
CA LEU A 43 -8.99 -14.35 15.52
C LEU A 43 -9.91 -14.70 14.34
N GLU A 44 -10.38 -13.69 13.62
CA GLU A 44 -11.12 -13.84 12.36
C GLU A 44 -10.40 -13.06 11.25
N PRO A 45 -10.44 -13.52 9.98
CA PRO A 45 -9.88 -12.76 8.87
C PRO A 45 -10.52 -11.37 8.79
N SER A 46 -9.71 -10.33 8.56
CA SER A 46 -10.25 -8.98 8.40
C SER A 46 -11.05 -8.85 7.10
N ALA A 47 -12.00 -7.91 7.07
CA ALA A 47 -12.70 -7.55 5.84
C ALA A 47 -11.71 -7.05 4.76
N PHE A 48 -10.69 -6.29 5.17
CA PHE A 48 -9.66 -5.76 4.28
C PHE A 48 -8.87 -6.87 3.56
N MET A 49 -8.32 -7.85 4.29
CA MET A 49 -7.61 -8.97 3.67
C MET A 49 -8.53 -9.91 2.89
N SER A 50 -9.78 -10.08 3.33
CA SER A 50 -10.77 -10.85 2.59
C SER A 50 -11.09 -10.21 1.24
N CYS A 51 -11.15 -8.87 1.17
CA CYS A 51 -11.28 -8.13 -0.07
C CYS A 51 -10.07 -8.32 -1.00
N ILE A 52 -8.84 -8.24 -0.46
CA ILE A 52 -7.63 -8.47 -1.27
C ILE A 52 -7.59 -9.91 -1.80
N TYR A 53 -7.98 -10.89 -0.98
CA TYR A 53 -8.11 -12.27 -1.42
C TYR A 53 -9.11 -12.41 -2.58
N ARG A 54 -10.26 -11.71 -2.53
CA ARG A 54 -11.21 -11.64 -3.65
C ARG A 54 -10.57 -11.02 -4.90
N LEU A 55 -9.80 -9.95 -4.76
CA LEU A 55 -9.08 -9.35 -5.90
C LEU A 55 -8.08 -10.34 -6.52
N LEU A 56 -7.35 -11.10 -5.70
CA LEU A 56 -6.42 -12.14 -6.18
C LEU A 56 -7.13 -13.25 -6.96
N GLN A 57 -8.34 -13.65 -6.55
CA GLN A 57 -9.14 -14.64 -7.29
C GLN A 57 -9.66 -14.11 -8.63
N THR A 58 -9.97 -12.82 -8.71
CA THR A 58 -10.57 -12.21 -9.90
C THR A 58 -9.53 -11.80 -10.95
N GLN A 59 -8.25 -11.71 -10.57
CA GLN A 59 -7.12 -11.33 -11.44
C GLN A 59 -7.35 -10.01 -12.18
N LEU A 60 -6.95 -8.91 -11.53
CA LEU A 60 -7.09 -7.57 -12.06
C LEU A 60 -6.32 -7.37 -13.37
N ASN A 61 -6.95 -6.69 -14.33
CA ASN A 61 -6.25 -6.15 -15.48
C ASN A 61 -5.47 -4.87 -15.12
N GLU A 62 -4.62 -4.39 -16.04
CA GLU A 62 -3.77 -3.21 -15.83
C GLU A 62 -4.57 -1.94 -15.50
N GLY A 63 -5.75 -1.75 -16.12
CA GLY A 63 -6.60 -0.60 -15.88
C GLY A 63 -7.22 -0.62 -14.48
N GLU A 64 -7.70 -1.79 -14.05
CA GLU A 64 -8.25 -2.00 -12.71
C GLU A 64 -7.18 -1.83 -11.64
N LEU A 65 -6.00 -2.42 -11.84
CA LEU A 65 -4.87 -2.25 -10.93
C LEU A 65 -4.48 -0.78 -10.81
N LYS A 66 -4.33 -0.07 -11.94
CA LYS A 66 -4.05 1.37 -11.94
C LYS A 66 -5.14 2.16 -11.22
N GLY A 67 -6.40 1.73 -11.33
CA GLY A 67 -7.53 2.31 -10.61
C GLY A 67 -7.47 2.14 -9.09
N LEU A 68 -6.82 1.08 -8.60
CA LEU A 68 -6.51 0.92 -7.17
C LEU A 68 -5.33 1.81 -6.75
N LEU A 69 -4.23 1.78 -7.51
CA LEU A 69 -2.99 2.49 -7.17
C LEU A 69 -3.15 4.02 -7.18
N LYS A 70 -4.08 4.54 -7.98
CA LYS A 70 -4.35 6.00 -8.09
C LYS A 70 -5.61 6.43 -7.33
N ASN A 71 -6.14 5.58 -6.45
CA ASN A 71 -7.34 5.90 -5.72
C ASN A 71 -7.11 7.01 -4.69
N ARG A 72 -8.16 7.79 -4.39
CA ARG A 72 -8.13 8.82 -3.34
C ARG A 72 -7.97 8.23 -1.95
N SER A 73 -8.56 7.06 -1.67
CA SER A 73 -8.45 6.41 -0.37
C SER A 73 -7.08 5.74 -0.21
N PRO A 74 -6.34 6.03 0.87
CA PRO A 74 -5.04 5.41 1.13
C PRO A 74 -5.19 3.90 1.35
N PHE A 75 -6.29 3.44 1.95
CA PHE A 75 -6.60 2.02 2.14
C PHE A 75 -6.74 1.28 0.81
N VAL A 76 -7.38 1.90 -0.19
CA VAL A 76 -7.51 1.30 -1.52
C VAL A 76 -6.16 1.21 -2.22
N ARG A 77 -5.30 2.25 -2.10
CA ARG A 77 -3.93 2.20 -2.63
C ARG A 77 -3.12 1.08 -1.96
N CYS A 78 -3.18 1.00 -0.63
CA CYS A 78 -2.50 -0.02 0.17
C CYS A 78 -2.94 -1.45 -0.19
N ALA A 79 -4.24 -1.67 -0.42
CA ALA A 79 -4.76 -2.94 -0.91
C ALA A 79 -4.17 -3.31 -2.28
N GLY A 80 -4.05 -2.33 -3.18
CA GLY A 80 -3.35 -2.49 -4.47
C GLY A 80 -1.88 -2.89 -4.29
N PHE A 81 -1.17 -2.32 -3.32
CA PHE A 81 0.23 -2.68 -3.07
C PHE A 81 0.38 -4.11 -2.56
N ILE A 82 -0.50 -4.54 -1.64
CA ILE A 82 -0.51 -5.93 -1.18
C ILE A 82 -0.87 -6.88 -2.32
N TYR A 83 -1.86 -6.53 -3.15
CA TYR A 83 -2.23 -7.31 -4.33
C TYR A 83 -1.02 -7.51 -5.26
N ILE A 84 -0.25 -6.46 -5.54
CA ILE A 84 1.00 -6.58 -6.32
C ILE A 84 1.96 -7.54 -5.64
N ARG A 85 2.18 -7.35 -4.34
CA ARG A 85 3.18 -8.09 -3.58
C ARG A 85 2.86 -9.57 -3.42
N MET A 86 1.57 -9.94 -3.50
CA MET A 86 1.09 -11.32 -3.38
C MET A 86 0.81 -11.99 -4.72
N GLY A 87 0.29 -11.25 -5.70
CA GLY A 87 -0.25 -11.82 -6.93
C GLY A 87 0.63 -11.63 -8.17
N MET A 88 1.55 -10.67 -8.17
CA MET A 88 2.34 -10.33 -9.37
C MET A 88 3.76 -10.91 -9.34
N HIS A 89 4.36 -11.04 -10.53
CA HIS A 89 5.76 -11.44 -10.67
C HIS A 89 6.71 -10.39 -10.05
N HIS A 90 7.73 -10.85 -9.32
CA HIS A 90 8.62 -9.98 -8.54
C HIS A 90 9.42 -8.96 -9.36
N GLU A 91 9.61 -9.21 -10.65
CA GLU A 91 10.29 -8.25 -11.56
C GLU A 91 9.49 -6.97 -11.74
N ARG A 92 8.15 -7.05 -11.68
CA ARG A 92 7.25 -5.90 -11.85
C ARG A 92 7.10 -5.05 -10.60
N TYR A 93 7.55 -5.52 -9.43
CA TYR A 93 7.34 -4.81 -8.17
C TYR A 93 7.89 -3.40 -8.18
N TRP A 94 9.08 -3.21 -8.74
CA TRP A 94 9.68 -1.88 -8.78
C TRP A 94 8.87 -0.92 -9.66
N GLU A 95 8.57 -1.33 -10.90
CA GLU A 95 7.81 -0.52 -11.85
C GLU A 95 6.43 -0.12 -11.31
N LEU A 96 5.75 -1.04 -10.62
CA LEU A 96 4.39 -0.80 -10.14
C LEU A 96 4.32 -0.02 -8.82
N LEU A 97 5.37 -0.06 -7.99
CA LEU A 97 5.35 0.52 -6.63
C LEU A 97 6.28 1.73 -6.47
N SER A 98 7.22 1.99 -7.38
CA SER A 98 8.20 3.07 -7.19
C SER A 98 7.56 4.45 -7.06
N ASP A 99 6.46 4.69 -7.77
CA ASP A 99 5.74 5.97 -7.75
C ASP A 99 5.06 6.20 -6.40
N ALA A 100 4.59 5.13 -5.75
CA ALA A 100 3.96 5.21 -4.44
C ALA A 100 4.95 5.57 -3.34
N LEU A 101 6.26 5.35 -3.52
CA LEU A 101 7.26 5.58 -2.46
C LEU A 101 7.39 7.05 -2.03
N MET A 102 6.96 7.99 -2.87
CA MET A 102 6.92 9.44 -2.54
C MET A 102 5.53 9.92 -2.12
N ASP A 103 4.55 9.02 -1.99
CA ASP A 103 3.22 9.34 -1.49
C ASP A 103 3.31 9.75 -0.01
N ASN A 104 3.06 11.03 0.26
CA ASN A 104 3.19 11.66 1.58
C ASN A 104 1.86 11.78 2.33
N GLU A 105 0.79 11.13 1.84
CA GLU A 105 -0.48 11.08 2.59
C GLU A 105 -0.29 10.26 3.87
N GLU A 106 -0.54 10.89 5.03
CA GLU A 106 -0.40 10.27 6.35
C GLU A 106 -1.68 9.55 6.75
N PHE A 107 -1.55 8.35 7.30
CA PHE A 107 -2.67 7.58 7.86
C PHE A 107 -2.19 6.59 8.93
N ASN A 108 -3.11 5.95 9.65
CA ASN A 108 -2.79 4.88 10.59
C ASN A 108 -3.24 3.52 10.03
N PRO A 109 -2.34 2.68 9.50
CA PRO A 109 -2.71 1.38 8.94
C PRO A 109 -3.10 0.33 9.98
N PHE A 110 -2.63 0.45 11.23
CA PHE A 110 -2.83 -0.59 12.26
C PHE A 110 -3.21 0.01 13.62
N PRO A 111 -4.34 0.75 13.72
CA PRO A 111 -4.72 1.49 14.92
C PRO A 111 -4.84 0.60 16.17
N SER A 112 -5.34 -0.62 16.03
CA SER A 112 -5.50 -1.58 17.13
C SER A 112 -4.19 -2.18 17.64
N ARG A 113 -3.07 -1.95 16.94
CA ARG A 113 -1.74 -2.46 17.32
C ARG A 113 -0.86 -1.41 18.01
N GLY A 114 -1.41 -0.23 18.28
CA GLY A 114 -0.64 0.89 18.83
C GLY A 114 0.42 1.42 17.86
N SER A 115 0.26 1.21 16.55
CA SER A 115 1.21 1.75 15.58
C SER A 115 1.06 3.26 15.45
N GLU A 116 2.20 3.93 15.32
CA GLU A 116 2.26 5.33 14.92
C GLU A 116 1.74 5.52 13.49
N THR A 117 1.29 6.74 13.20
CA THR A 117 0.95 7.17 11.84
C THR A 117 2.16 7.02 10.92
N MET A 118 1.92 6.68 9.67
CA MET A 118 2.93 6.68 8.63
C MET A 118 2.35 7.13 7.30
N SER A 119 3.23 7.59 6.41
CA SER A 119 2.87 7.89 5.03
C SER A 119 2.56 6.61 4.25
N VAL A 120 1.68 6.73 3.25
CA VAL A 120 1.42 5.68 2.26
C VAL A 120 2.71 5.21 1.57
N GLY A 121 3.66 6.12 1.32
CA GLY A 121 4.96 5.77 0.75
C GLY A 121 5.84 4.94 1.67
N GLN A 122 5.83 5.21 2.99
CA GLN A 122 6.49 4.35 3.98
C GLN A 122 5.83 2.97 4.03
N TYR A 123 4.50 2.90 3.92
CA TYR A 123 3.79 1.63 3.87
C TYR A 123 4.20 0.80 2.64
N ALA A 124 4.27 1.41 1.45
CA ALA A 124 4.76 0.76 0.23
C ALA A 124 6.21 0.28 0.35
N GLU A 125 7.08 1.09 0.97
CA GLU A 125 8.47 0.71 1.26
C GLU A 125 8.57 -0.55 2.14
N GLN A 126 7.72 -0.66 3.17
CA GLN A 126 7.71 -1.83 4.05
C GLN A 126 7.38 -3.11 3.28
N LEU A 127 6.47 -3.06 2.30
CA LEU A 127 6.13 -4.22 1.47
C LEU A 127 7.28 -4.67 0.55
N LEU A 128 8.14 -3.74 0.13
CA LEU A 128 9.30 -4.03 -0.71
C LEU A 128 10.52 -4.52 0.09
N THR A 129 10.65 -4.10 1.34
CA THR A 129 11.85 -4.33 2.16
C THR A 129 11.69 -5.47 3.16
N LYS A 130 10.50 -5.61 3.78
CA LYS A 130 10.22 -6.65 4.77
C LYS A 130 9.82 -7.96 4.11
N ASP A 131 10.05 -9.05 4.85
CA ASP A 131 9.66 -10.40 4.43
C ASP A 131 8.27 -10.80 4.93
N LYS A 132 7.68 -9.99 5.81
CA LYS A 132 6.35 -10.20 6.38
C LYS A 132 5.52 -8.94 6.28
N TYR A 133 4.25 -9.12 6.00
CA TYR A 133 3.20 -8.13 6.17
C TYR A 133 2.44 -8.45 7.45
N VAL A 134 2.66 -7.66 8.50
CA VAL A 134 2.18 -7.98 9.84
C VAL A 134 2.72 -9.35 10.27
N ASP A 135 1.86 -10.36 10.37
CA ASP A 135 2.13 -11.75 10.70
C ASP A 135 2.21 -12.66 9.47
N LEU A 136 1.76 -12.18 8.31
CA LEU A 136 1.68 -12.94 7.07
C LEU A 136 3.01 -12.92 6.30
N PRO A 137 3.63 -14.07 6.01
CA PRO A 137 4.83 -14.12 5.17
C PRO A 137 4.51 -13.69 3.74
N LEU A 138 5.34 -12.80 3.19
CA LEU A 138 5.23 -12.34 1.82
C LEU A 138 5.95 -13.29 0.85
N PRO A 139 5.54 -13.40 -0.42
CA PRO A 139 6.26 -14.18 -1.42
C PRO A 139 7.74 -13.79 -1.50
N ARG A 140 8.64 -14.76 -1.61
CA ARG A 140 10.08 -14.50 -1.58
C ARG A 140 10.52 -13.72 -2.81
N ILE A 141 11.22 -12.60 -2.60
CA ILE A 141 11.93 -11.88 -3.67
C ILE A 141 13.30 -12.53 -3.88
N PRO A 142 13.67 -12.93 -5.11
CA PRO A 142 15.01 -13.44 -5.40
C PRO A 142 16.11 -12.47 -4.97
N VAL A 143 17.25 -13.01 -4.56
CA VAL A 143 18.34 -12.23 -3.95
C VAL A 143 18.85 -11.13 -4.90
N ALA A 144 19.00 -11.42 -6.19
CA ALA A 144 19.43 -10.42 -7.19
C ALA A 144 18.46 -9.24 -7.26
N GLN A 145 17.16 -9.52 -7.35
CA GLN A 145 16.11 -8.50 -7.40
C GLN A 145 16.04 -7.70 -6.10
N ARG A 146 16.15 -8.38 -4.94
CA ARG A 146 16.19 -7.71 -3.63
C ARG A 146 17.36 -6.74 -3.52
N LYS A 147 18.55 -7.12 -4.00
CA LYS A 147 19.72 -6.24 -4.03
C LYS A 147 19.46 -5.00 -4.90
N ALA A 148 18.82 -5.16 -6.05
CA ALA A 148 18.48 -4.05 -6.94
C ALA A 148 17.47 -3.08 -6.30
N ILE A 149 16.39 -3.61 -5.71
CA ILE A 149 15.38 -2.81 -4.99
C ILE A 149 16.04 -2.07 -3.83
N ASN A 150 16.80 -2.77 -2.98
CA ASN A 150 17.46 -2.15 -1.82
C ASN A 150 18.42 -1.03 -2.23
N LYS A 151 19.22 -1.22 -3.30
CA LYS A 151 20.13 -0.17 -3.80
C LYS A 151 19.39 1.13 -4.13
N ARG A 152 18.22 1.02 -4.77
CA ARG A 152 17.40 2.18 -5.11
C ARG A 152 16.69 2.77 -3.86
N MET A 153 16.28 1.91 -2.93
CA MET A 153 15.55 2.30 -1.72
C MET A 153 16.36 3.21 -0.78
N VAL A 154 17.69 3.06 -0.72
CA VAL A 154 18.58 3.86 0.16
C VAL A 154 18.33 5.37 0.03
N LEU A 155 18.00 5.85 -1.17
CA LEU A 155 17.84 7.29 -1.42
C LEU A 155 16.48 7.83 -0.96
N TYR A 156 15.45 7.00 -0.83
CA TYR A 156 14.07 7.48 -0.58
C TYR A 156 13.91 8.13 0.78
N GLY A 157 14.61 7.65 1.81
CA GLY A 157 14.64 8.32 3.11
C GLY A 157 15.16 9.76 3.02
N GLN A 158 16.19 10.00 2.19
CA GLN A 158 16.70 11.35 1.94
C GLN A 158 15.75 12.16 1.06
N PHE A 159 15.15 11.55 0.03
CA PHE A 159 14.20 12.22 -0.85
C PHE A 159 12.99 12.75 -0.09
N ARG A 160 12.40 11.96 0.82
CA ARG A 160 11.28 12.42 1.65
C ARG A 160 11.68 13.56 2.59
N LYS A 161 12.85 13.49 3.23
CA LYS A 161 13.37 14.58 4.07
C LYS A 161 13.57 15.88 3.28
N ARG A 162 14.18 15.78 2.09
CA ARG A 162 14.37 16.93 1.19
C ARG A 162 13.03 17.49 0.72
N TYR A 163 12.09 16.63 0.39
CA TYR A 163 10.75 17.06 -0.02
C TYR A 163 10.03 17.80 1.12
N ALA A 164 10.04 17.27 2.34
CA ALA A 164 9.47 17.93 3.52
C ALA A 164 10.12 19.31 3.77
N ALA A 165 11.47 19.38 3.78
CA ALA A 165 12.18 20.65 3.95
C ALA A 165 11.87 21.65 2.82
N ASN A 166 11.70 21.18 1.59
CA ASN A 166 11.31 22.04 0.47
C ASN A 166 9.89 22.60 0.64
N LEU A 167 8.95 21.81 1.16
CA LEU A 167 7.59 22.26 1.43
C LEU A 167 7.56 23.38 2.49
N GLU A 168 8.41 23.31 3.51
CA GLU A 168 8.50 24.33 4.57
C GLU A 168 8.95 25.70 4.04
N VAL A 169 9.74 25.73 2.97
CA VAL A 169 10.27 26.96 2.37
C VAL A 169 9.55 27.39 1.10
N LEU A 170 8.46 26.71 0.71
CA LEU A 170 7.72 27.01 -0.53
C LEU A 170 7.16 28.43 -0.55
N ASP A 171 6.78 28.98 0.61
CA ASP A 171 6.16 30.29 0.70
C ASP A 171 7.06 31.42 0.19
N ARG A 172 8.39 31.28 0.32
CA ARG A 172 9.39 32.19 -0.27
C ARG A 172 9.22 32.37 -1.78
N PHE A 173 8.67 31.38 -2.48
CA PHE A 173 8.55 31.37 -3.93
C PHE A 173 7.15 31.77 -4.42
N LYS A 174 6.22 32.14 -3.53
CA LYS A 174 4.87 32.56 -3.90
C LYS A 174 4.81 34.00 -4.44
N GLU A 175 5.79 34.82 -4.11
CA GLU A 175 5.83 36.21 -4.57
C GLU A 175 6.14 36.32 -6.07
N THR A 176 5.38 37.16 -6.77
CA THR A 176 5.61 37.43 -8.19
C THR A 176 6.96 38.12 -8.41
N GLY A 177 7.76 37.61 -9.34
CA GLY A 177 9.07 38.17 -9.67
C GLY A 177 10.25 37.57 -8.90
N VAL A 178 10.02 36.57 -8.04
CA VAL A 178 11.10 35.80 -7.40
C VAL A 178 11.92 35.08 -8.47
N LYS A 179 13.22 35.34 -8.50
CA LYS A 179 14.16 34.64 -9.38
C LYS A 179 14.35 33.21 -8.86
N VAL A 180 14.03 32.24 -9.71
CA VAL A 180 14.27 30.82 -9.46
C VAL A 180 15.25 30.28 -10.48
N GLU A 181 16.19 29.47 -10.02
CA GLU A 181 17.09 28.72 -10.90
C GLU A 181 16.43 27.38 -11.23
N ILE A 182 16.36 27.07 -12.52
CA ILE A 182 15.85 25.80 -13.02
C ILE A 182 17.08 24.94 -13.29
N CYS A 183 17.11 23.71 -12.78
CA CYS A 183 18.11 22.74 -13.21
C CYS A 183 17.89 22.46 -14.70
N THR A 184 18.83 22.89 -15.54
CA THR A 184 18.88 22.45 -16.93
C THR A 184 19.24 20.98 -16.96
N LEU A 185 18.53 20.21 -17.78
CA LEU A 185 18.91 18.83 -18.10
C LEU A 185 20.17 18.92 -18.97
N ASP A 186 21.33 18.80 -18.35
CA ASP A 186 22.58 18.48 -19.04
C ASP A 186 22.65 16.99 -19.37
#